data_AF-A0A1F9CQH2-F1
#
_entry.id   AF-A0A1F9CQH2-F1
#
_cell.length_a   1.000
_cell.length_b   1.000
_cell.length_c   1.000
_cell.angle_alpha   90.00
_cell.angle_beta   90.00
_cell.angle_gamma   90.00
#
_symmetry.space_group_name_H-M   'P 1'
#
loop_
_entity.id
_entity.type
_entity.pdbx_description
1 polymer ?
#
loop_
_entity_poly.entity_id
_entity_poly.type
_entity_poly.pdbx_seq_one_letter_code
_entity_poly.pdbx_strand_id
1 'polypeptide(L)'
;MTLLEAIILGISRSGSTITFGIFRGLERETAARFSFLLSIPAIAGAAVLKAADMGRIPAGDLPALGAGFLSAAVTGFFALKLFFVMINRTGLGIFAYYCWFAGAATLIIRGIQQ
;
A
#
# COMPACT_ATOMS: atom_id res chain seq x y z
N MET A 1 1.63 -16.74 -4.23
CA MET A 1 1.00 -15.83 -3.24
C MET A 1 0.52 -14.51 -3.84
N THR A 2 0.80 -14.21 -5.11
CA THR A 2 0.59 -12.89 -5.76
C THR A 2 -0.61 -12.80 -6.71
N LEU A 3 -1.50 -13.80 -6.76
CA LEU A 3 -2.70 -13.76 -7.62
C LEU A 3 -4.02 -13.59 -6.85
N LEU A 4 -4.05 -13.86 -5.54
CA LEU A 4 -5.29 -13.74 -4.76
C LEU A 4 -5.65 -12.29 -4.41
N GLU A 5 -4.66 -11.40 -4.29
CA GLU A 5 -4.87 -9.99 -3.94
C GLU A 5 -5.56 -9.17 -5.04
N ALA A 6 -5.44 -9.61 -6.30
CA ALA A 6 -6.17 -9.01 -7.40
C ALA A 6 -7.67 -9.35 -7.38
N ILE A 7 -8.06 -10.41 -6.64
CA ILE A 7 -9.43 -10.93 -6.62
C ILE A 7 -10.24 -10.32 -5.46
N ILE A 8 -9.60 -10.01 -4.32
CA ILE A 8 -10.28 -9.38 -3.17
C ILE A 8 -9.86 -7.91 -3.10
N LEU A 9 -10.55 -7.07 -3.87
CA LEU A 9 -10.44 -5.61 -3.84
C LEU A 9 -10.55 -5.11 -2.39
N GLY A 10 -9.46 -4.57 -1.84
CA GLY A 10 -9.44 -3.91 -0.53
C GLY A 10 -8.58 -4.59 0.55
N ILE A 11 -7.98 -5.76 0.28
CA ILE A 11 -7.01 -6.36 1.22
C ILE A 11 -5.65 -5.64 1.12
N SER A 12 -5.07 -5.32 2.29
CA SER A 12 -3.72 -4.75 2.38
C SER A 12 -2.65 -5.76 1.94
N ARG A 13 -1.97 -5.47 0.83
CA ARG A 13 -0.86 -6.28 0.27
C ARG A 13 0.32 -6.42 1.23
N SER A 14 0.68 -5.35 1.93
CA SER A 14 1.75 -5.42 2.93
C SER A 14 1.27 -6.20 4.16
N GLY A 15 0.03 -5.99 4.60
CA GLY A 15 -0.54 -6.71 5.74
C GLY A 15 -0.60 -8.23 5.55
N SER A 16 -1.04 -8.70 4.38
CA SER A 16 -1.12 -10.13 4.03
C SER A 16 0.26 -10.80 4.05
N THR A 17 1.25 -10.19 3.39
CA THR A 17 2.63 -10.70 3.29
C THR A 17 3.35 -10.68 4.63
N ILE A 18 3.17 -9.63 5.44
CA ILE A 18 3.74 -9.54 6.79
C ILE A 18 3.12 -10.58 7.72
N THR A 19 1.79 -10.70 7.71
CA THR A 19 1.07 -11.67 8.57
C THR A 19 1.47 -13.10 8.23
N PHE A 20 1.58 -13.42 6.93
CA PHE A 20 2.07 -14.73 6.49
C PHE A 20 3.54 -14.96 6.90
N GLY A 21 4.39 -13.94 6.79
CA GLY A 21 5.77 -14.01 7.26
C GLY A 21 5.85 -14.36 8.75
N ILE A 22 5.07 -13.67 9.58
CA ILE A 22 4.98 -13.95 11.03
C ILE A 22 4.43 -15.36 11.28
N PHE A 23 3.40 -15.78 10.54
CA PHE A 23 2.84 -17.13 10.63
C PHE A 23 3.87 -18.22 10.30
N ARG A 24 4.83 -17.93 9.41
CA ARG A 24 5.96 -18.81 9.08
C ARG A 24 7.12 -18.71 10.08
N GLY A 25 6.97 -17.95 11.16
CA GLY A 25 7.96 -17.81 12.23
C GLY A 25 8.96 -16.67 12.04
N LEU A 26 8.76 -15.76 11.07
CA LEU A 26 9.60 -14.58 10.94
C LEU A 26 9.29 -13.56 12.05
N GLU A 27 10.33 -12.89 12.53
CA GLU A 27 10.16 -11.73 13.39
C GLU A 27 9.40 -10.61 12.65
N ARG A 28 8.57 -9.84 13.38
CA ARG A 28 7.69 -8.82 12.80
C ARG A 28 8.45 -7.80 11.95
N GLU A 29 9.60 -7.35 12.42
CA GLU A 29 10.44 -6.40 11.71
C GLU A 29 11.00 -7.00 10.41
N THR A 30 11.48 -8.25 10.47
CA THR A 30 11.99 -9.00 9.31
C THR A 30 10.88 -9.23 8.28
N ALA A 31 9.69 -9.63 8.72
CA ALA A 31 8.53 -9.82 7.85
C ALA A 31 8.09 -8.50 7.18
N ALA A 32 8.10 -7.38 7.92
CA ALA A 32 7.85 -6.04 7.39
C ALA A 32 8.88 -5.64 6.34
N ARG A 33 10.18 -5.75 6.64
CA ARG A 33 11.26 -5.43 5.70
C ARG A 33 11.17 -6.27 4.43
N PHE A 34 10.90 -7.57 4.56
CA PHE A 34 10.72 -8.47 3.41
C PHE A 34 9.54 -8.04 2.52
N SER A 35 8.40 -7.72 3.12
CA SER A 35 7.21 -7.22 2.41
C SER A 35 7.47 -5.94 1.63
N PHE A 36 8.18 -4.97 2.23
CA PHE A 36 8.54 -3.73 1.55
C PHE A 36 9.58 -3.95 0.45
N LEU A 37 10.56 -4.83 0.66
CA LEU A 37 11.56 -5.15 -0.35
C LEU A 37 10.92 -5.79 -1.59
N LEU A 38 9.92 -6.67 -1.40
CA LEU A 38 9.12 -7.23 -2.49
C LEU A 38 8.30 -6.18 -3.24
N SER A 39 7.93 -5.08 -2.58
CA SER A 39 7.15 -4.00 -3.22
C SER A 39 7.98 -3.18 -4.20
N ILE A 40 9.30 -3.09 -4.02
CA ILE A 40 10.21 -2.34 -4.92
C ILE A 40 10.15 -2.86 -6.37
N PRO A 41 10.42 -4.14 -6.67
CA PRO A 41 10.36 -4.63 -8.06
C PRO A 41 8.94 -4.59 -8.63
N ALA A 42 7.91 -4.76 -7.79
CA ALA A 42 6.52 -4.66 -8.23
C ALA A 42 6.14 -3.24 -8.65
N ILE A 43 6.50 -2.23 -7.85
CA ILE A 43 6.25 -0.81 -8.16
C ILE A 43 7.10 -0.37 -9.35
N ALA A 44 8.37 -0.78 -9.41
CA ALA A 44 9.25 -0.48 -10.54
C ALA A 44 8.71 -1.06 -11.85
N GLY A 45 8.28 -2.32 -11.85
CA GLY A 45 7.64 -2.94 -13.01
C GLY A 45 6.36 -2.22 -13.43
N ALA A 46 5.51 -1.84 -12.48
CA ALA A 46 4.31 -1.05 -12.76
C ALA A 46 4.63 0.34 -13.35
N ALA A 47 5.68 1.00 -12.85
CA ALA A 47 6.13 2.29 -13.35
C ALA A 47 6.65 2.19 -14.79
N VAL A 48 7.43 1.16 -15.11
CA VAL A 48 7.91 0.91 -16.50
C VAL A 48 6.75 0.66 -17.44
N LEU A 49 5.78 -0.17 -17.04
CA LEU A 49 4.59 -0.43 -17.86
C LEU A 49 3.77 0.86 -18.07
N LYS A 50 3.65 1.70 -17.05
CA LYS A 50 2.92 2.97 -17.13
C LYS A 50 3.68 4.08 -17.86
N ALA A 51 5.00 3.98 -17.99
CA ALA A 51 5.79 4.94 -18.75
C ALA A 51 5.40 4.94 -20.25
N ALA A 52 4.98 3.80 -20.80
CA ALA A 52 4.49 3.70 -22.18
C ALA A 52 3.20 4.52 -22.43
N ASP A 53 2.40 4.75 -21.38
CA ASP A 53 1.16 5.52 -21.46
C ASP A 53 1.40 7.04 -21.32
N MET A 54 2.61 7.49 -20.93
CA MET A 54 2.90 8.90 -20.66
C MET A 54 2.72 9.80 -21.89
N GLY A 55 2.95 9.29 -23.09
CA GLY A 55 2.75 10.05 -24.34
C GLY A 55 1.29 10.39 -24.64
N ARG A 56 0.33 9.83 -23.90
CA ARG A 56 -1.12 10.10 -24.04
C ARG A 56 -1.63 11.16 -23.08
N ILE A 57 -0.77 11.69 -22.19
CA ILE A 57 -1.16 12.64 -21.15
C ILE A 57 -1.13 14.08 -21.73
N PRO A 58 -2.20 14.87 -21.59
CA PRO A 58 -2.21 16.27 -22.00
C PRO A 58 -1.11 17.07 -21.29
N ALA A 59 -0.44 17.96 -22.00
CA ALA A 59 0.66 18.76 -21.44
C ALA A 59 0.22 19.64 -20.25
N GLY A 60 -1.06 20.03 -20.20
CA GLY A 60 -1.64 20.78 -19.08
C GLY A 60 -1.71 20.01 -17.77
N ASP A 61 -1.70 18.68 -17.81
CA ASP A 61 -1.82 17.81 -16.63
C ASP A 61 -0.47 17.39 -16.04
N LEU A 62 0.63 17.62 -16.77
CA LEU A 62 2.00 17.30 -16.32
C LEU A 62 2.35 17.95 -14.97
N PRO A 63 2.01 19.22 -14.69
CA PRO A 63 2.26 19.82 -13.37
C PRO A 63 1.50 19.13 -12.25
N ALA A 64 0.24 18.75 -12.48
CA ALA A 64 -0.58 18.04 -11.50
C ALA A 64 -0.03 16.62 -11.25
N LEU A 65 0.42 15.93 -12.30
CA LEU A 65 1.07 14.62 -12.20
C LEU A 65 2.36 14.69 -11.38
N GLY A 66 3.20 15.71 -11.63
CA GLY A 66 4.43 15.94 -10.88
C GLY A 66 4.17 16.26 -9.40
N ALA A 67 3.19 17.12 -9.11
CA ALA A 67 2.77 17.43 -7.74
C ALA A 67 2.20 16.19 -7.02
N GLY A 68 1.39 15.39 -7.71
CA GLY A 68 0.87 14.11 -7.22
C GLY A 68 1.99 13.11 -6.90
N PHE A 69 2.99 13.00 -7.79
CA PHE A 69 4.15 12.14 -7.56
C PHE A 69 4.96 12.58 -6.33
N LEU A 70 5.29 13.87 -6.22
CA LEU A 70 6.04 14.41 -5.10
C LEU A 70 5.28 14.27 -3.78
N SER A 71 4.00 14.61 -3.77
CA SER A 71 3.15 14.47 -2.57
C SER A 71 3.03 13.00 -2.14
N ALA A 72 2.87 12.06 -3.07
CA ALA A 72 2.86 10.63 -2.77
C ALA A 72 4.21 10.13 -2.26
N ALA A 73 5.34 10.60 -2.81
CA ALA A 73 6.68 10.22 -2.36
C ALA A 73 6.94 10.70 -0.92
N VAL A 74 6.61 11.96 -0.62
CA VAL A 74 6.79 12.54 0.71
C VAL A 74 5.87 11.86 1.73
N THR A 75 4.57 11.82 1.46
CA THR A 75 3.61 11.19 2.40
C THR A 75 3.87 9.71 2.57
N GLY A 76 4.24 9.00 1.50
CA GLY A 76 4.63 7.59 1.54
C GLY A 76 5.83 7.35 2.44
N PHE A 77 6.89 8.17 2.33
CA PHE A 77 8.07 8.05 3.21
C PHE A 77 7.71 8.23 4.69
N PHE A 78 6.92 9.25 5.02
CA PHE A 78 6.47 9.47 6.40
C PHE A 78 5.56 8.35 6.89
N ALA A 79 4.65 7.85 6.05
CA ALA A 79 3.77 6.73 6.37
C ALA A 79 4.56 5.45 6.67
N LEU A 80 5.60 5.15 5.89
CA LEU A 80 6.49 4.01 6.14
C LEU A 80 7.22 4.15 7.47
N LYS A 81 7.78 5.33 7.75
CA LYS A 81 8.46 5.60 9.01
C LYS A 81 7.52 5.42 10.20
N LEU A 82 6.30 5.95 10.11
CA LEU A 82 5.28 5.80 11.15
C LEU A 82 4.85 4.34 11.31
N PHE A 83 4.69 3.61 10.20
CA PHE A 83 4.32 2.19 10.22
C PHE A 83 5.35 1.35 10.97
N PHE A 84 6.64 1.53 10.70
CA PHE A 84 7.71 0.80 11.40
C PHE A 84 7.75 1.14 12.90
N VAL A 85 7.51 2.40 13.27
CA VAL A 85 7.40 2.78 14.69
C VAL A 85 6.19 2.11 15.35
N MET A 86 5.04 2.12 14.69
CA MET A 86 3.79 1.56 15.19
C MET A 86 3.87 0.05 15.38
N ILE A 87 4.36 -0.69 14.38
CA ILE A 87 4.44 -2.15 14.43
C ILE A 87 5.42 -2.63 15.50
N ASN A 88 6.51 -1.90 15.72
CA ASN A 88 7.48 -2.22 16.76
C ASN A 88 6.95 -1.92 18.17
N ARG A 89 6.09 -0.89 18.33
CA ARG A 89 5.52 -0.50 19.64
C ARG A 89 4.27 -1.28 20.02
N THR A 90 3.39 -1.54 19.06
CA THR A 90 2.01 -2.00 19.31
C THR A 90 1.62 -3.26 18.54
N GLY A 91 2.48 -3.73 17.62
CA GLY A 91 2.19 -4.85 16.74
C GLY A 91 1.17 -4.52 15.65
N LEU A 92 0.67 -5.56 14.97
CA LEU A 92 -0.30 -5.43 13.87
C LEU A 92 -1.75 -5.26 14.33
N GLY A 93 -2.05 -5.46 15.61
CA GLY A 93 -3.43 -5.43 16.13
C GLY A 93 -4.10 -4.08 15.95
N ILE A 94 -3.41 -2.97 16.27
CA ILE A 94 -3.95 -1.61 16.09
C ILE A 94 -4.19 -1.32 14.59
N PHE A 95 -3.28 -1.78 13.73
CA PHE A 95 -3.44 -1.63 12.28
C PHE A 95 -4.66 -2.38 11.75
N ALA A 96 -4.97 -3.57 12.30
CA ALA A 96 -6.16 -4.32 11.92
C ALA A 96 -7.46 -3.56 12.23
N TYR A 97 -7.55 -2.90 13.40
CA TYR A 97 -8.70 -2.05 13.74
C TYR A 97 -8.84 -0.87 12.79
N TYR A 98 -7.73 -0.23 12.42
CA TYR A 98 -7.74 0.82 11.40
C TYR A 98 -8.30 0.31 10.06
N CYS A 99 -7.86 -0.87 9.59
CA CYS A 99 -8.36 -1.47 8.35
C CYS A 99 -9.86 -1.80 8.43
N TRP A 100 -10.36 -2.30 9.56
CA TRP A 100 -11.80 -2.55 9.75
C TRP A 100 -12.62 -1.27 9.67
N PHE A 101 -12.17 -0.21 10.33
CA PHE A 101 -12.88 1.08 10.30
C PHE A 101 -12.86 1.69 8.89
N ALA A 102 -11.70 1.68 8.23
CA ALA A 102 -11.58 2.16 6.85
C ALA A 102 -12.45 1.35 5.88
N GLY A 103 -12.46 0.02 6.00
CA GLY A 103 -13.31 -0.87 5.21
C GLY A 103 -14.79 -0.59 5.44
N ALA A 104 -15.23 -0.50 6.70
CA ALA A 104 -16.61 -0.18 7.06
C ALA A 104 -17.03 1.20 6.53
N ALA A 105 -16.19 2.23 6.71
CA ALA A 105 -16.45 3.56 6.18
C ALA A 105 -16.61 3.55 4.65
N THR A 106 -15.77 2.79 3.94
CA THR A 106 -15.86 2.68 2.47
C THR A 106 -17.17 2.01 2.04
N LEU A 107 -17.62 0.96 2.75
CA LEU A 107 -18.89 0.30 2.49
C LEU A 107 -20.08 1.23 2.73
N ILE A 108 -20.05 2.01 3.81
CA ILE A 108 -21.09 2.99 4.13
C ILE A 108 -21.16 4.08 3.06
N ILE A 109 -20.02 4.67 2.68
CA ILE A 109 -19.96 5.72 1.64
C ILE A 109 -20.49 5.19 0.31
N ARG A 110 -20.08 3.98 -0.11
CA ARG A 110 -20.61 3.37 -1.33
C ARG A 110 -22.10 3.07 -1.26
N GLY A 111 -22.60 2.64 -0.10
CA GLY A 111 -24.03 2.41 0.11
C GLY A 111 -24.88 3.69 0.10
N ILE A 112 -24.28 4.86 0.39
CA ILE A 112 -24.95 6.17 0.34
C ILE A 112 -24.95 6.76 -1.09
N GLN A 113 -23.99 6.36 -1.94
CA GLN A 113 -23.91 6.81 -3.34
C GLN A 113 -24.70 5.95 -4.33
N GLN A 114 -25.32 4.85 -3.86
CA GLN A 114 -26.33 4.10 -4.61
C GLN A 114 -27.73 4.60 -4.28
#